data_AF-A0AAQ0C1A7-F1
#
_entry.id   AF-A0AAQ0C1A7-F1
#
_cell.length_a   1.000
_cell.length_b   1.000
_cell.length_c   1.000
_cell.angle_alpha   90.00
_cell.angle_beta   90.00
_cell.angle_gamma   90.00
#
_symmetry.space_group_name_H-M   'P 1'
#
loop_
_entity.id
_entity.type
_entity.pdbx_description
1 polymer ?
#
loop_
_entity_poly.entity_id
_entity_poly.type
_entity_poly.pdbx_seq_one_letter_code
_entity_poly.pdbx_strand_id
1 'polypeptide(L)'
;MDIVNEVGFDPVDGGSLSESWCQQPGTPGYCCDYDAEMMRKALKEAVPGKAPAIRNELYNRIGQLGPSPSHADIIAMNRSVHSDN
;
A
#
# COMPACT_ATOMS: atom_id res chain seq x y z
N MET A 1 -12.35 0.03 20.98
CA MET A 1 -11.85 -0.79 19.85
C MET A 1 -11.58 -2.20 20.37
N ASP A 2 -12.57 -2.74 21.08
CA ASP A 2 -12.27 -3.71 22.13
C ASP A 2 -12.13 -5.10 21.54
N ILE A 3 -13.06 -5.47 20.66
CA ILE A 3 -13.00 -6.72 19.90
C ILE A 3 -11.69 -6.82 19.10
N VAL A 4 -11.28 -5.77 18.39
CA VAL A 4 -10.08 -5.81 17.53
C VAL A 4 -8.80 -6.02 18.35
N ASN A 5 -8.71 -5.36 19.51
CA ASN A 5 -7.59 -5.52 20.42
C ASN A 5 -7.59 -6.91 21.08
N GLU A 6 -8.77 -7.42 21.46
CA GLU A 6 -8.93 -8.75 22.08
C GLU A 6 -8.51 -9.88 21.14
N VAL A 7 -8.75 -9.76 19.84
CA VAL A 7 -8.31 -10.74 18.85
C VAL A 7 -6.85 -10.56 18.40
N GLY A 8 -6.15 -9.53 18.93
CA GLY A 8 -4.71 -9.33 18.73
C GLY A 8 -4.31 -8.69 17.40
N PHE A 9 -5.19 -7.93 16.75
CA PHE A 9 -4.80 -7.10 15.59
C PHE A 9 -4.42 -5.69 16.03
N ASP A 10 -3.54 -5.05 15.26
CA ASP A 10 -3.16 -3.64 15.41
C ASP A 10 -3.95 -2.75 14.43
N PRO A 11 -5.11 -2.19 14.80
CA PRO A 11 -5.92 -1.41 13.88
C PRO A 11 -5.25 -0.07 13.52
N VAL A 12 -5.31 0.27 12.24
CA VAL A 12 -4.97 1.59 11.72
C VAL A 12 -6.24 2.31 11.32
N ASP A 13 -6.42 3.52 11.84
CA ASP A 13 -7.50 4.40 11.40
C ASP A 13 -7.18 4.91 9.99
N GLY A 14 -8.03 4.54 9.03
CA GLY A 14 -7.91 4.92 7.62
C GLY A 14 -8.39 6.34 7.32
N GLY A 15 -8.94 7.05 8.32
CA GLY A 15 -9.51 8.38 8.16
C GLY A 15 -10.96 8.38 7.67
N SER A 16 -11.38 9.53 7.16
CA SER A 16 -12.73 9.73 6.65
C SER A 16 -12.96 8.99 5.32
N LEU A 17 -14.24 8.81 4.93
CA LEU A 17 -14.56 8.25 3.62
C LEU A 17 -13.97 9.08 2.46
N SER A 18 -13.88 10.41 2.61
CA SER A 18 -13.21 11.28 1.64
C SER A 18 -11.70 11.05 1.53
N GLU A 19 -11.08 10.35 2.47
CA GLU A 19 -9.65 9.99 2.48
C GLU A 19 -9.41 8.53 2.08
N SER A 20 -10.47 7.75 1.79
CA SER A 20 -10.34 6.34 1.44
C SER A 20 -9.49 6.10 0.18
N TRP A 21 -9.33 7.13 -0.66
CA TRP A 21 -8.48 7.10 -1.85
C TRP A 21 -6.98 6.93 -1.52
N CYS A 22 -6.55 7.17 -0.28
CA CYS A 22 -5.18 6.91 0.18
C CYS A 22 -4.83 5.41 0.20
N GLN A 23 -5.83 4.53 0.02
CA GLN A 23 -5.72 3.07 0.06
C GLN A 23 -6.24 2.44 -1.24
N GLN A 24 -5.64 2.81 -2.37
CA GLN A 24 -5.98 2.27 -3.69
C GLN A 24 -4.71 1.81 -4.42
N PRO A 25 -4.81 0.96 -5.47
CA PRO A 25 -3.65 0.59 -6.27
C PRO A 25 -2.81 1.79 -6.72
N GLY A 26 -1.50 1.75 -6.48
CA GLY A 26 -0.57 2.85 -6.78
C GLY A 26 -0.45 3.91 -5.68
N THR A 27 -1.01 3.69 -4.48
CA THR A 27 -0.73 4.50 -3.28
C THR A 27 0.28 3.79 -2.36
N PRO A 28 1.04 4.53 -1.53
CA PRO A 28 2.18 3.99 -0.80
C PRO A 28 1.87 2.80 0.13
N GLY A 29 0.65 2.72 0.67
CA GLY A 29 0.23 1.65 1.59
C GLY A 29 -0.34 0.40 0.92
N TYR A 30 -0.56 0.43 -0.40
CA TYR A 30 -1.31 -0.62 -1.08
C TYR A 30 -0.44 -1.86 -1.37
N CYS A 31 -0.82 -3.02 -0.83
CA CYS A 31 -0.12 -4.31 -1.00
C CYS A 31 1.37 -4.28 -0.60
N CYS A 32 1.69 -3.59 0.49
CA CYS A 32 3.05 -3.42 0.98
C CYS A 32 3.37 -4.22 2.25
N ASP A 33 2.43 -4.98 2.83
CA ASP A 33 2.61 -5.74 4.09
C ASP A 33 3.34 -4.94 5.18
N TYR A 34 2.84 -3.74 5.45
CA TYR A 34 3.34 -2.91 6.51
C TYR A 34 2.70 -3.28 7.85
N ASP A 35 3.47 -3.12 8.92
CA ASP A 35 2.91 -3.05 10.27
C ASP A 35 2.09 -1.75 10.45
N ALA A 36 1.47 -1.60 11.62
CA ALA A 36 0.63 -0.46 11.91
C ALA A 36 1.37 0.89 11.87
N GLU A 37 2.66 0.93 12.22
CA GLU A 37 3.46 2.16 12.20
C GLU A 37 3.74 2.59 10.76
N MET A 38 4.27 1.66 9.95
CA MET A 38 4.59 1.90 8.55
C MET A 38 3.34 2.16 7.72
N MET A 39 2.21 1.51 8.02
CA MET A 39 0.94 1.78 7.35
C MET A 39 0.43 3.20 7.65
N ARG A 40 0.53 3.67 8.90
CA ARG A 40 0.19 5.07 9.24
C ARG A 40 1.06 6.08 8.50
N LYS A 41 2.34 5.78 8.31
CA LYS A 41 3.25 6.62 7.51
C LYS A 41 2.82 6.62 6.03
N ALA A 42 2.60 5.45 5.46
CA ALA A 42 2.23 5.29 4.05
C ALA A 42 0.90 5.98 3.69
N LEU A 43 -0.10 5.94 4.58
CA LEU A 43 -1.36 6.66 4.41
C LEU A 43 -1.16 8.18 4.30
N LYS A 44 -0.22 8.75 5.08
CA LYS A 44 0.09 10.18 5.08
C LYS A 44 0.90 10.61 3.86
N GLU A 45 1.66 9.69 3.27
CA GLU A 45 2.48 9.93 2.07
C GLU A 45 1.68 9.85 0.77
N ALA A 46 0.44 9.37 0.82
CA ALA A 46 -0.43 9.32 -0.35
C ALA A 46 -0.69 10.73 -0.91
N VAL A 47 -0.52 10.89 -2.22
CA VAL A 47 -0.72 12.17 -2.92
C VAL A 47 -1.92 12.06 -3.87
N PRO A 48 -2.91 12.97 -3.78
CA PRO A 48 -4.07 12.95 -4.67
C PRO A 48 -3.65 12.97 -6.15
N GLY A 49 -4.30 12.14 -6.97
CA GLY A 49 -4.09 12.12 -8.41
C GLY A 49 -2.83 11.40 -8.92
N LYS A 50 -1.87 11.01 -8.06
CA LYS A 50 -0.67 10.26 -8.52
C LYS A 50 -0.93 8.78 -8.75
N ALA A 51 -1.88 8.18 -8.01
CA ALA A 51 -2.12 6.74 -8.02
C ALA A 51 -2.37 6.12 -9.40
N PRO A 52 -3.15 6.72 -10.32
CA PRO A 52 -3.38 6.12 -11.64
C PRO A 52 -2.11 5.92 -12.49
N ALA A 53 -1.20 6.91 -12.47
CA ALA A 53 0.06 6.82 -13.21
C ALA A 53 0.99 5.75 -12.61
N ILE A 54 1.10 5.71 -11.28
CA ILE A 54 1.91 4.72 -10.57
C ILE A 54 1.35 3.32 -10.77
N ARG A 55 0.02 3.14 -10.71
CA ARG A 55 -0.63 1.85 -10.99
C ARG A 55 -0.31 1.33 -12.39
N ASN A 56 -0.31 2.20 -13.40
CA ASN A 56 0.05 1.79 -14.76
C ASN A 56 1.50 1.31 -14.82
N GLU A 57 2.41 1.98 -14.11
CA GLU A 57 3.80 1.55 -13.98
C GLU A 57 3.95 0.23 -13.22
N LEU A 58 3.17 0.02 -12.14
CA LEU A 58 3.12 -1.25 -11.41
C LEU A 58 2.72 -2.41 -12.33
N TYR A 59 1.73 -2.22 -13.22
CA TYR A 59 1.36 -3.27 -14.18
C TYR A 59 2.49 -3.61 -15.16
N ASN A 60 3.25 -2.62 -15.61
CA ASN A 60 4.42 -2.86 -16.46
C ASN A 60 5.50 -3.67 -15.71
N ARG A 61 5.74 -3.35 -14.43
CA ARG A 61 6.73 -4.04 -13.59
C ARG A 61 6.32 -5.45 -13.22
N ILE A 62 5.05 -5.69 -12.90
CA ILE A 62 4.53 -7.04 -12.61
C ILE A 62 4.78 -7.99 -13.79
N GLY A 63 4.61 -7.51 -15.02
CA GLY A 63 4.92 -8.30 -16.22
C GLY A 63 6.38 -8.75 -16.33
N GLN A 64 7.31 -8.04 -15.67
CA GLN A 64 8.74 -8.36 -15.68
C GLN A 64 9.12 -9.41 -14.61
N LEU A 65 8.26 -9.67 -13.61
CA LEU A 65 8.52 -10.65 -12.56
C LEU A 65 8.25 -12.11 -13.00
N GLY A 66 7.73 -12.32 -14.21
CA GLY A 66 7.38 -13.64 -14.73
C GLY A 66 5.99 -14.13 -14.32
N PRO A 67 5.62 -15.38 -14.68
CA PRO A 67 4.24 -15.88 -14.54
C PRO A 67 3.83 -16.22 -13.10
N SER A 68 4.77 -16.28 -12.16
CA SER A 68 4.51 -16.67 -10.77
C SER A 68 5.49 -15.98 -9.83
N PRO A 69 5.40 -14.65 -9.68
CA PRO A 69 6.20 -13.91 -8.70
C PRO A 69 5.91 -14.43 -7.29
N SER A 70 6.93 -14.42 -6.43
CA SER A 70 6.71 -14.68 -5.01
C SER A 70 5.97 -13.50 -4.36
N HIS A 71 5.38 -13.75 -3.18
CA HIS A 71 4.77 -12.70 -2.39
C HIS A 71 5.78 -11.58 -2.04
N ALA A 72 7.02 -11.97 -1.74
CA ALA A 72 8.11 -11.03 -1.46
C ALA A 72 8.45 -10.16 -2.68
N ASP A 73 8.41 -10.71 -3.90
CA ASP A 73 8.64 -9.95 -5.13
C ASP A 73 7.55 -8.89 -5.33
N ILE A 74 6.29 -9.25 -5.08
CA ILE A 74 5.16 -8.31 -5.16
C ILE A 74 5.29 -7.18 -4.14
N ILE A 75 5.60 -7.51 -2.87
CA ILE A 75 5.82 -6.50 -1.83
C ILE A 75 6.97 -5.57 -2.23
N ALA A 76 8.12 -6.12 -2.62
CA ALA A 76 9.29 -5.33 -3.00
C ALA A 76 8.97 -4.39 -4.17
N MET A 77 8.24 -4.89 -5.17
CA MET A 77 7.81 -4.12 -6.33
C MET A 77 6.84 -2.98 -5.96
N ASN A 78 5.80 -3.23 -5.15
CA ASN A 78 4.89 -2.19 -4.67
C ASN A 78 5.60 -1.12 -3.82
N ARG A 79 6.56 -1.51 -2.98
CA ARG A 79 7.36 -0.55 -2.18
C ARG A 79 8.31 0.28 -3.07
N SER A 80 8.89 -0.33 -4.11
CA SER A 80 9.92 0.30 -4.96
C SER A 80 9.44 1.56 -5.68
N VAL A 81 8.15 1.67 -6.03
CA VAL A 81 7.62 2.82 -6.78
C VAL A 81 7.39 4.07 -5.90
N HIS A 82 7.64 3.95 -4.60
CA HIS A 82 7.46 5.00 -3.61
C HIS A 82 8.74 5.31 -2.80
N SER A 83 9.85 4.61 -3.08
CA SER A 83 11.08 4.68 -2.29
C SER A 83 11.96 5.93 -2.56
N ASP A 84 11.57 6.78 -3.52
CA ASP A 84 12.36 7.91 -4.03
C ASP A 84 11.78 9.31 -3.69
N ASN A 85 11.09 9.46 -2.55
CA ASN A 85 10.50 10.73 -2.12
C ASN A 85 11.23 11.34 -0.93
#